data_AF-A0A2N2H3X3-F1
#
_entry.id   AF-A0A2N2H3X3-F1
#
_cell.length_a   1.000
_cell.length_b   1.000
_cell.length_c   1.000
_cell.angle_alpha   90.00
_cell.angle_beta   90.00
_cell.angle_gamma   90.00
#
_symmetry.space_group_name_H-M   'P 1'
#
loop_
_entity.id
_entity.type
_entity.pdbx_description
1 polymer ?
#
loop_
_entity_poly.entity_id
_entity_poly.type
_entity_poly.pdbx_seq_one_letter_code
_entity_poly.pdbx_strand_id
1 'polypeptide(L)'
;MKAFSMSLVFIAVLTGSVDFQFPSGFDSNHDGAVFMQSLAAAEHCDGTKGCGTNYSCNFPDRCFKTIPTFNGWTVWVGWAASFSESYAPENETYQWVAYFAPDGVYLTQQCAEAYYSGVDVNIGYNYFFGVAYSPQGATISRSYLTSLMGVQLSYNFLGMGLAPFGPLANLNVGASIGPTFFRKQGSDILERAVQYGAGFSVAYQLVPLPIPGTASLDCFTNVNIDFVKILNWAVNEDPNVNPMNKVQEGLQSVANQTAGNGDFYSVQLNQMAQMMLTFFNTMHTTGTVTLPSSGNVGPAQYFAHFMQYTATPANPPVNSVDYLKKKTQEWLESGNTDTLSEALYRSIPLDFTSFYRSLRGIDAGTRSGFETGYWLAADESTHPYAENCTSENIIQCKPGELCSIVVTAEEIAALLPGTTAQSFEGKKVVFDNPTEQYLATMGTETSVAIKNGKATYSFVQASDFPLVIGARVDYPITGNSTVKAVELCRRIIQFPESQRLLGRSPSIGPILPLLLD
;
A
#
# COMPACT_ATOMS: atom_id res chain seq x y z
N MET A 1 -13.36 32.54 -2.18
CA MET A 1 -13.02 31.19 -2.68
C MET A 1 -11.81 30.59 -1.95
N LYS A 2 -11.87 30.47 -0.61
CA LYS A 2 -10.86 29.80 0.24
C LYS A 2 -11.48 29.09 1.45
N ALA A 3 -12.79 28.83 1.44
CA ALA A 3 -13.52 28.26 2.57
C ALA A 3 -14.44 27.09 2.19
N PHE A 4 -14.41 26.63 0.93
CA PHE A 4 -15.38 25.65 0.44
C PHE A 4 -14.93 24.19 0.62
N SER A 5 -13.64 23.94 0.84
CA SER A 5 -13.09 22.60 1.04
C SER A 5 -13.20 22.08 2.48
N MET A 6 -13.40 22.99 3.46
CA MET A 6 -13.51 22.63 4.88
C MET A 6 -14.94 22.32 5.32
N SER A 7 -15.96 22.73 4.55
CA SER A 7 -17.38 22.57 4.94
C SER A 7 -17.96 21.18 4.66
N LEU A 8 -17.29 20.30 3.91
CA LEU A 8 -17.79 18.96 3.61
C LEU A 8 -17.49 17.92 4.70
N VAL A 9 -16.50 18.19 5.57
CA VAL A 9 -16.23 17.40 6.79
C VAL A 9 -17.32 17.61 7.86
N PHE A 10 -18.15 18.64 7.74
CA PHE A 10 -19.10 19.06 8.78
C PHE A 10 -20.39 18.23 8.91
N ILE A 11 -20.80 17.45 7.89
CA ILE A 11 -22.14 16.85 7.86
C ILE A 11 -22.19 15.40 8.34
N ALA A 12 -21.11 14.63 8.21
CA ALA A 12 -21.14 13.19 8.46
C ALA A 12 -20.99 12.76 9.94
N VAL A 13 -20.44 13.63 10.81
CA VAL A 13 -20.23 13.30 12.24
C VAL A 13 -21.52 13.41 13.07
N LEU A 14 -22.62 13.92 12.51
CA LEU A 14 -23.85 14.23 13.25
C LEU A 14 -24.88 13.09 13.31
N THR A 15 -24.73 11.97 12.59
CA THR A 15 -25.81 10.97 12.46
C THR A 15 -25.67 9.68 13.27
N GLY A 16 -24.66 9.53 14.13
CA GLY A 16 -24.70 8.53 15.23
C GLY A 16 -24.75 7.04 14.83
N SER A 17 -24.51 6.72 13.58
CA SER A 17 -24.32 5.35 13.08
C SER A 17 -23.41 5.45 11.86
N VAL A 18 -22.12 5.15 12.06
CA VAL A 18 -21.14 5.15 10.98
C VAL A 18 -20.81 3.70 10.67
N ASP A 19 -21.58 3.11 9.76
CA ASP A 19 -21.12 1.94 9.03
C ASP A 19 -19.98 2.42 8.12
N PHE A 20 -18.73 2.12 8.51
CA PHE A 20 -17.55 2.49 7.74
C PHE A 20 -17.31 1.44 6.65
N GLN A 21 -17.71 1.74 5.41
CA GLN A 21 -17.40 0.90 4.25
C GLN A 21 -16.01 1.21 3.69
N PHE A 22 -15.25 0.14 3.41
CA PHE A 22 -13.91 0.12 2.82
C PHE A 22 -13.82 0.86 1.45
N PRO A 23 -12.60 1.16 0.95
CA PRO A 23 -12.35 1.82 -0.34
C PRO A 23 -13.19 1.30 -1.51
N SER A 24 -14.19 2.09 -1.92
CA SER A 24 -14.91 1.97 -3.19
C SER A 24 -14.04 2.50 -4.34
N GLY A 25 -13.05 1.69 -4.69
CA GLY A 25 -12.49 1.49 -6.04
C GLY A 25 -12.22 0.00 -6.33
N PHE A 26 -12.62 -0.84 -5.37
CA PHE A 26 -12.74 -2.28 -5.42
C PHE A 26 -14.05 -2.57 -4.70
N ASP A 27 -15.13 -2.79 -5.44
CA ASP A 27 -16.37 -3.28 -4.87
C ASP A 27 -16.14 -4.67 -4.29
N SER A 28 -16.11 -4.78 -2.97
CA SER A 28 -15.98 -6.05 -2.25
C SER A 28 -17.09 -7.05 -2.62
N ASN A 29 -18.22 -6.58 -3.17
CA ASN A 29 -19.30 -7.44 -3.66
C ASN A 29 -19.19 -7.79 -5.15
N HIS A 30 -18.40 -7.07 -5.97
CA HIS A 30 -18.29 -7.31 -7.43
C HIS A 30 -16.85 -7.31 -7.99
N ASP A 31 -16.02 -6.31 -7.73
CA ASP A 31 -14.58 -6.30 -8.13
C ASP A 31 -13.75 -7.29 -7.31
N GLY A 32 -14.35 -7.75 -6.22
CA GLY A 32 -13.94 -8.88 -5.46
C GLY A 32 -14.46 -10.23 -5.96
N ALA A 33 -15.50 -10.35 -6.76
CA ALA A 33 -16.31 -11.58 -6.72
C ALA A 33 -15.71 -12.83 -7.39
N VAL A 34 -14.49 -12.84 -7.93
CA VAL A 34 -13.84 -14.08 -8.43
C VAL A 34 -12.44 -14.33 -7.83
N PHE A 35 -11.75 -13.28 -7.35
CA PHE A 35 -10.52 -13.40 -6.54
C PHE A 35 -10.75 -13.12 -5.04
N MET A 36 -11.71 -12.26 -4.72
CA MET A 36 -12.16 -11.82 -3.40
C MET A 36 -13.59 -12.26 -3.01
N GLN A 37 -14.20 -13.27 -3.66
CA GLN A 37 -15.47 -13.89 -3.21
C GLN A 37 -15.30 -14.67 -1.89
N SER A 38 -14.17 -14.45 -1.25
CA SER A 38 -13.81 -14.91 0.05
C SER A 38 -13.53 -13.75 1.02
N LEU A 39 -13.46 -12.49 0.58
CA LEU A 39 -13.26 -11.28 1.43
C LEU A 39 -14.54 -10.50 1.75
N ALA A 40 -15.73 -11.06 1.48
CA ALA A 40 -16.97 -10.63 2.11
C ALA A 40 -17.18 -11.40 3.43
N ALA A 41 -16.32 -11.11 4.41
CA ALA A 41 -16.47 -11.50 5.81
C ALA A 41 -15.80 -10.44 6.71
N ALA A 42 -16.17 -9.18 6.50
CA ALA A 42 -15.88 -8.07 7.41
C ALA A 42 -17.11 -7.16 7.57
N GLU A 43 -18.31 -7.73 7.43
CA GLU A 43 -19.54 -7.12 7.95
C GLU A 43 -20.05 -8.01 9.09
N HIS A 44 -20.11 -7.42 10.29
CA HIS A 44 -20.55 -7.96 11.57
C HIS A 44 -19.48 -8.62 12.47
N CYS A 45 -18.90 -7.75 13.29
CA CYS A 45 -18.31 -8.04 14.60
C CYS A 45 -19.36 -8.62 15.57
N ASP A 46 -19.65 -9.92 15.51
CA ASP A 46 -20.44 -10.63 16.53
C ASP A 46 -19.57 -11.32 17.61
N GLY A 47 -18.25 -11.18 17.54
CA GLY A 47 -17.31 -11.83 18.44
C GLY A 47 -16.68 -13.12 17.91
N THR A 48 -16.87 -13.45 16.62
CA THR A 48 -16.05 -14.43 15.89
C THR A 48 -15.10 -13.72 14.89
N LYS A 49 -13.82 -13.58 15.29
CA LYS A 49 -12.75 -12.75 14.65
C LYS A 49 -12.26 -13.25 13.27
N GLY A 50 -11.96 -12.33 12.35
CA GLY A 50 -11.96 -12.55 10.88
C GLY A 50 -10.61 -12.56 10.13
N CYS A 51 -9.48 -12.76 10.81
CA CYS A 51 -8.16 -12.93 10.16
C CYS A 51 -7.83 -14.43 9.85
N GLY A 52 -8.70 -15.36 10.28
CA GLY A 52 -8.50 -16.81 10.18
C GLY A 52 -8.91 -17.47 8.86
N THR A 53 -9.43 -16.72 7.89
CA THR A 53 -9.97 -17.29 6.65
C THR A 53 -8.88 -17.51 5.61
N ASN A 54 -8.76 -18.73 5.10
CA ASN A 54 -7.86 -19.08 4.00
C ASN A 54 -8.63 -19.10 2.70
N TYR A 55 -8.09 -18.43 1.69
CA TYR A 55 -8.71 -18.31 0.38
C TYR A 55 -8.03 -19.26 -0.60
N SER A 56 -8.84 -20.09 -1.24
CA SER A 56 -8.36 -20.99 -2.28
C SER A 56 -8.07 -20.18 -3.53
N CYS A 57 -6.81 -20.22 -3.98
CA CYS A 57 -6.51 -19.75 -5.31
C CYS A 57 -7.08 -20.72 -6.36
N ASN A 58 -7.87 -20.22 -7.30
CA ASN A 58 -8.49 -21.00 -8.37
C ASN A 58 -7.55 -21.27 -9.57
N PHE A 59 -6.26 -20.91 -9.46
CA PHE A 59 -5.25 -21.04 -10.52
C PHE A 59 -4.10 -21.96 -10.07
N PRO A 60 -4.27 -23.29 -10.10
CA PRO A 60 -3.28 -24.22 -9.58
C PRO A 60 -1.89 -24.06 -10.23
N ASP A 61 -1.82 -23.63 -11.50
CA ASP A 61 -0.55 -23.43 -12.22
C ASP A 61 0.14 -22.08 -11.92
N ARG A 62 -0.53 -21.19 -11.17
CA ARG A 62 -0.03 -19.85 -10.82
C ARG A 62 0.06 -19.63 -9.32
N CYS A 63 -0.38 -20.59 -8.51
CA CYS A 63 -0.49 -20.44 -7.07
C CYS A 63 0.44 -21.36 -6.33
N PHE A 64 1.29 -20.75 -5.53
CA PHE A 64 2.42 -21.41 -4.92
C PHE A 64 2.37 -21.23 -3.40
N LYS A 65 2.69 -22.30 -2.67
CA LYS A 65 2.86 -22.23 -1.21
C LYS A 65 4.27 -21.79 -0.80
N THR A 66 5.19 -21.80 -1.77
CA THR A 66 6.60 -21.45 -1.62
C THR A 66 7.05 -20.70 -2.85
N ILE A 67 7.86 -19.66 -2.67
CA ILE A 67 8.50 -18.94 -3.77
C ILE A 67 10.03 -18.98 -3.60
N PRO A 68 10.80 -18.90 -4.69
CA PRO A 68 12.25 -18.84 -4.60
C PRO A 68 12.72 -17.52 -3.96
N THR A 69 13.94 -17.50 -3.46
CA THR A 69 14.58 -16.31 -2.87
C THR A 69 15.81 -15.91 -3.67
N PHE A 70 16.26 -14.67 -3.53
CA PHE A 70 17.55 -14.21 -4.05
C PHE A 70 18.65 -14.55 -3.05
N ASN A 71 19.32 -15.70 -3.22
CA ASN A 71 20.38 -16.17 -2.31
C ASN A 71 19.98 -16.14 -0.82
N GLY A 72 18.77 -16.59 -0.50
CA GLY A 72 18.23 -16.52 0.86
C GLY A 72 17.36 -15.30 1.13
N TRP A 73 17.48 -14.22 0.36
CA TRP A 73 16.73 -12.99 0.61
C TRP A 73 15.44 -12.91 -0.19
N THR A 74 14.37 -12.51 0.48
CA THR A 74 13.10 -12.14 -0.13
C THR A 74 12.88 -10.64 0.07
N VAL A 75 12.45 -9.97 -0.99
CA VAL A 75 12.13 -8.54 -1.00
C VAL A 75 10.65 -8.37 -1.31
N TRP A 76 9.97 -7.44 -0.64
CA TRP A 76 8.58 -7.13 -0.92
C TRP A 76 8.25 -5.65 -0.76
N VAL A 77 7.18 -5.24 -1.44
CA VAL A 77 6.56 -3.92 -1.31
C VAL A 77 5.06 -4.10 -1.19
N GLY A 78 4.38 -3.12 -0.62
CA GLY A 78 2.95 -3.18 -0.48
C GLY A 78 2.33 -1.94 0.11
N TRP A 79 1.03 -2.04 0.33
CA TRP A 79 0.26 -1.10 1.10
C TRP A 79 -0.66 -1.85 2.05
N ALA A 80 -1.03 -1.19 3.14
CA ALA A 80 -1.89 -1.76 4.14
C ALA A 80 -2.91 -0.74 4.62
N ALA A 81 -4.06 -1.27 5.02
CA ALA A 81 -5.07 -0.55 5.76
C ALA A 81 -5.10 -1.12 7.17
N SER A 82 -5.12 -0.24 8.17
CA SER A 82 -5.24 -0.61 9.57
C SER A 82 -6.49 0.02 10.16
N PHE A 83 -7.17 -0.64 11.08
CA PHE A 83 -8.30 -0.06 11.78
C PHE A 83 -8.45 -0.56 13.20
N SER A 84 -9.04 0.29 14.02
CA SER A 84 -9.52 -0.02 15.36
C SER A 84 -10.93 0.52 15.49
N GLU A 85 -11.91 -0.37 15.62
CA GLU A 85 -13.33 -0.01 15.76
C GLU A 85 -13.74 0.25 17.22
N SER A 86 -12.86 -0.04 18.17
CA SER A 86 -13.16 0.07 19.58
C SER A 86 -12.10 0.91 20.30
N TYR A 87 -12.42 1.30 21.52
CA TYR A 87 -11.42 1.88 22.42
C TYR A 87 -10.59 0.81 23.15
N ALA A 88 -10.67 -0.45 22.71
CA ALA A 88 -9.68 -1.44 23.13
C ALA A 88 -8.35 -1.14 22.39
N PRO A 89 -7.19 -1.40 23.02
CA PRO A 89 -5.88 -1.28 22.39
C PRO A 89 -5.64 -2.43 21.38
N GLU A 90 -6.58 -2.66 20.47
CA GLU A 90 -6.56 -3.71 19.44
C GLU A 90 -6.63 -3.05 18.06
N ASN A 91 -5.92 -3.62 17.09
CA ASN A 91 -5.89 -3.15 15.70
C ASN A 91 -5.91 -4.35 14.77
N GLU A 92 -6.67 -4.26 13.68
CA GLU A 92 -6.59 -5.18 12.55
C GLU A 92 -5.94 -4.50 11.35
N THR A 93 -5.00 -5.20 10.71
CA THR A 93 -4.30 -4.69 9.53
C THR A 93 -4.44 -5.67 8.38
N TYR A 94 -4.79 -5.18 7.21
CA TYR A 94 -4.87 -5.93 5.95
C TYR A 94 -3.85 -5.37 4.99
N GLN A 95 -3.00 -6.25 4.45
CA GLN A 95 -1.86 -5.88 3.63
C GLN A 95 -1.95 -6.53 2.26
N TRP A 96 -1.68 -5.73 1.22
CA TRP A 96 -1.56 -6.14 -0.15
C TRP A 96 -0.09 -6.12 -0.52
N VAL A 97 0.48 -7.29 -0.79
CA VAL A 97 1.93 -7.48 -0.85
C VAL A 97 2.35 -8.03 -2.22
N ALA A 98 3.31 -7.37 -2.85
CA ALA A 98 4.05 -7.87 -3.99
C ALA A 98 5.43 -8.36 -3.54
N TYR A 99 5.65 -9.67 -3.68
CA TYR A 99 6.91 -10.36 -3.44
C TYR A 99 7.72 -10.49 -4.72
N PHE A 100 9.01 -10.16 -4.64
CA PHE A 100 9.94 -10.34 -5.74
C PHE A 100 10.81 -11.57 -5.52
N ALA A 101 10.92 -12.40 -6.55
CA ALA A 101 11.74 -13.60 -6.57
C ALA A 101 12.55 -13.68 -7.88
N PRO A 102 13.59 -14.54 -7.96
CA PRO A 102 14.40 -14.67 -9.18
C PRO A 102 13.62 -15.03 -10.45
N ASP A 103 12.48 -15.71 -10.29
CA ASP A 103 11.69 -16.25 -11.39
C ASP A 103 10.38 -15.47 -11.66
N GLY A 104 10.06 -14.47 -10.85
CA GLY A 104 8.89 -13.63 -11.08
C GLY A 104 8.51 -12.68 -9.96
N VAL A 105 7.32 -12.11 -10.11
CA VAL A 105 6.63 -11.31 -9.08
C VAL A 105 5.35 -12.01 -8.68
N TYR A 106 5.14 -12.07 -7.37
CA TYR A 106 4.05 -12.80 -6.74
C TYR A 106 3.22 -11.86 -5.88
N LEU A 107 1.91 -11.98 -5.95
CA LEU A 107 1.00 -11.24 -5.10
C LEU A 107 0.46 -12.12 -3.99
N THR A 108 0.18 -11.50 -2.86
CA THR A 108 -0.59 -12.11 -1.78
C THR A 108 -1.31 -11.04 -0.99
N GLN A 109 -2.30 -11.48 -0.22
CA GLN A 109 -2.87 -10.69 0.87
C GLN A 109 -2.41 -11.26 2.21
N GLN A 110 -2.13 -10.39 3.17
CA GLN A 110 -1.85 -10.73 4.55
C GLN A 110 -2.81 -10.00 5.46
N CYS A 111 -3.06 -10.57 6.63
CA CYS A 111 -3.74 -9.88 7.70
C CYS A 111 -3.01 -10.08 9.02
N ALA A 112 -3.16 -9.14 9.93
CA ALA A 112 -2.62 -9.19 11.27
C ALA A 112 -3.61 -8.62 12.27
N GLU A 113 -3.65 -9.19 13.47
CA GLU A 113 -4.28 -8.60 14.64
C GLU A 113 -3.17 -8.24 15.63
N ALA A 114 -3.27 -7.07 16.26
CA ALA A 114 -2.22 -6.55 17.12
C ALA A 114 -2.76 -5.84 18.36
N TYR A 115 -1.96 -5.87 19.43
CA TYR A 115 -2.12 -4.97 20.56
C TYR A 115 -1.34 -3.68 20.29
N TYR A 116 -2.02 -2.54 20.43
CA TYR A 116 -1.48 -1.23 20.09
C TYR A 116 -1.41 -0.33 21.31
N SER A 117 -0.35 0.50 21.42
CA SER A 117 -0.13 1.34 22.60
C SER A 117 -1.09 2.53 22.77
N GLY A 118 -2.03 2.74 21.83
CA GLY A 118 -3.04 3.81 21.88
C GLY A 118 -4.44 3.29 22.21
N VAL A 119 -5.30 4.19 22.71
CA VAL A 119 -6.72 3.93 23.05
C VAL A 119 -7.60 4.77 22.13
N ASP A 120 -7.51 4.48 20.83
CA ASP A 120 -8.12 5.28 19.77
C ASP A 120 -8.95 4.40 18.84
N VAL A 121 -10.09 4.94 18.41
CA VAL A 121 -10.76 4.45 17.19
C VAL A 121 -10.00 5.06 16.03
N ASN A 122 -9.46 4.24 15.13
CA ASN A 122 -8.61 4.73 14.07
C ASN A 122 -8.84 4.01 12.73
N ILE A 123 -8.46 4.71 11.67
CA ILE A 123 -8.24 4.16 10.35
C ILE A 123 -6.90 4.66 9.85
N GLY A 124 -6.09 3.78 9.30
CA GLY A 124 -4.76 4.07 8.80
C GLY A 124 -4.55 3.47 7.41
N TYR A 125 -3.70 4.14 6.64
CA TYR A 125 -3.22 3.66 5.35
C TYR A 125 -1.72 3.86 5.28
N ASN A 126 -0.97 2.81 5.00
CA ASN A 126 0.49 2.84 4.98
C ASN A 126 1.07 2.11 3.77
N TYR A 127 2.11 2.70 3.18
CA TYR A 127 2.96 2.05 2.19
C TYR A 127 4.15 1.44 2.89
N PHE A 128 4.65 0.31 2.40
CA PHE A 128 5.80 -0.32 3.00
C PHE A 128 6.71 -1.01 1.99
N PHE A 129 7.96 -1.16 2.43
CA PHE A 129 8.98 -1.99 1.82
C PHE A 129 9.57 -2.89 2.90
N GLY A 130 9.82 -4.15 2.58
CA GLY A 130 10.43 -5.08 3.51
C GLY A 130 11.36 -6.09 2.87
N VAL A 131 12.22 -6.64 3.72
CA VAL A 131 13.20 -7.67 3.37
C VAL A 131 13.27 -8.72 4.48
N ALA A 132 13.43 -9.98 4.09
CA ALA A 132 13.62 -11.09 5.02
C ALA A 132 14.64 -12.07 4.47
N TYR A 133 15.45 -12.60 5.36
CA TYR A 133 16.27 -13.77 5.07
C TYR A 133 15.48 -15.03 5.41
N SER A 134 15.34 -15.92 4.44
CA SER A 134 14.66 -17.20 4.60
C SER A 134 15.54 -18.16 5.41
N PRO A 135 14.99 -18.78 6.46
CA PRO A 135 15.71 -19.81 7.20
C PRO A 135 15.96 -21.07 6.36
N GLN A 136 15.19 -21.31 5.29
CA GLN A 136 15.40 -22.42 4.36
C GLN A 136 16.38 -22.07 3.23
N GLY A 137 16.90 -20.84 3.18
CA GLY A 137 17.76 -20.37 2.10
C GLY A 137 16.97 -20.23 0.80
N ALA A 138 16.96 -21.27 -0.03
CA ALA A 138 16.51 -21.21 -1.43
C ALA A 138 15.04 -20.79 -1.64
N THR A 139 14.17 -20.97 -0.64
CA THR A 139 12.73 -20.68 -0.77
C THR A 139 12.19 -20.04 0.49
N ILE A 140 11.17 -19.21 0.38
CA ILE A 140 10.35 -18.77 1.51
C ILE A 140 8.96 -19.40 1.40
N SER A 141 8.41 -19.86 2.52
CA SER A 141 7.11 -20.52 2.57
C SER A 141 6.04 -19.60 3.12
N ARG A 142 4.81 -19.79 2.65
CA ARG A 142 3.62 -19.15 3.21
C ARG A 142 3.53 -19.40 4.72
N SER A 143 3.72 -20.64 5.15
CA SER A 143 3.69 -21.03 6.56
C SER A 143 4.73 -20.28 7.41
N TYR A 144 5.92 -19.98 6.85
CA TYR A 144 6.90 -19.18 7.56
C TYR A 144 6.41 -17.75 7.74
N LEU A 145 5.91 -17.11 6.68
CA LEU A 145 5.35 -15.75 6.77
C LEU A 145 4.15 -15.68 7.74
N THR A 146 3.24 -16.65 7.70
CA THR A 146 2.13 -16.79 8.67
C THR A 146 2.60 -16.97 10.12
N SER A 147 3.84 -17.40 10.34
CA SER A 147 4.39 -17.55 11.70
C SER A 147 5.04 -16.26 12.24
N LEU A 148 5.21 -15.23 11.39
CA LEU A 148 5.91 -14.00 11.73
C LEU A 148 4.94 -12.96 12.32
N MET A 149 5.07 -12.71 13.61
CA MET A 149 4.38 -11.64 14.33
C MET A 149 5.20 -10.34 14.27
N GLY A 150 4.58 -9.27 13.80
CA GLY A 150 5.14 -7.93 13.76
C GLY A 150 5.33 -7.30 15.14
N VAL A 151 6.41 -6.53 15.25
CA VAL A 151 6.71 -5.58 16.31
C VAL A 151 6.94 -4.24 15.63
N GLN A 152 5.87 -3.47 15.50
CA GLN A 152 5.89 -2.18 14.84
C GLN A 152 6.22 -1.07 15.82
N LEU A 153 7.14 -0.21 15.41
CA LEU A 153 7.52 1.01 16.10
C LEU A 153 7.20 2.16 15.15
N SER A 154 6.33 3.08 15.57
CA SER A 154 5.84 4.18 14.74
C SER A 154 6.15 5.52 15.40
N TYR A 155 6.76 6.43 14.65
CA TYR A 155 6.95 7.82 15.04
C TYR A 155 5.90 8.70 14.36
N ASN A 156 5.14 9.47 15.15
CA ASN A 156 4.12 10.39 14.64
C ASN A 156 4.77 11.77 14.44
N PHE A 157 5.05 12.14 13.19
CA PHE A 157 5.77 13.39 12.88
C PHE A 157 4.84 14.56 12.54
N LEU A 158 3.56 14.29 12.31
CA LEU A 158 2.53 15.29 12.10
C LEU A 158 1.27 14.83 12.82
N GLY A 159 0.86 15.55 13.86
CA GLY A 159 -0.41 15.35 14.56
C GLY A 159 -1.18 16.66 14.56
N MET A 160 -2.28 16.72 13.80
CA MET A 160 -3.14 17.90 13.75
C MET A 160 -4.46 17.61 14.44
N GLY A 161 -4.66 18.18 15.63
CA GLY A 161 -5.98 18.32 16.22
C GLY A 161 -6.79 19.36 15.43
N LEU A 162 -7.93 18.96 14.87
CA LEU A 162 -8.67 19.81 13.92
C LEU A 162 -9.37 21.01 14.58
N ALA A 163 -9.61 20.98 15.89
CA ALA A 163 -10.07 22.12 16.67
C ALA A 163 -9.72 21.93 18.16
N PRO A 164 -9.46 22.98 18.95
CA PRO A 164 -9.22 22.85 20.39
C PRO A 164 -10.51 22.69 21.22
N PHE A 165 -11.68 22.96 20.64
CA PHE A 165 -12.98 22.88 21.32
C PHE A 165 -14.08 22.38 20.37
N GLY A 166 -15.11 21.73 20.91
CA GLY A 166 -16.26 21.23 20.16
C GLY A 166 -16.20 19.73 19.87
N PRO A 167 -17.17 19.19 19.12
CA PRO A 167 -17.29 17.74 18.86
C PRO A 167 -16.09 17.14 18.12
N LEU A 168 -15.27 17.99 17.49
CA LEU A 168 -14.06 17.61 16.75
C LEU A 168 -12.77 17.78 17.57
N ALA A 169 -12.86 18.13 18.85
CA ALA A 169 -11.68 18.38 19.69
C ALA A 169 -10.75 17.17 19.85
N ASN A 170 -11.31 15.98 19.63
CA ASN A 170 -10.65 14.70 19.78
C ASN A 170 -10.26 14.05 18.43
N LEU A 171 -10.56 14.71 17.31
CA LEU A 171 -10.21 14.21 15.98
C LEU A 171 -8.77 14.61 15.66
N ASN A 172 -7.92 13.60 15.45
CA ASN A 172 -6.51 13.75 15.17
C ASN A 172 -6.18 13.13 13.80
N VAL A 173 -5.48 13.89 12.97
CA VAL A 173 -4.88 13.37 11.72
C VAL A 173 -3.39 13.24 11.94
N GLY A 174 -2.91 12.01 11.84
CA GLY A 174 -1.54 11.58 12.05
C GLY A 174 -0.85 11.21 10.74
N ALA A 175 0.43 11.57 10.59
CA ALA A 175 1.34 10.92 9.66
C ALA A 175 2.41 10.18 10.45
N SER A 176 2.63 8.90 10.11
CA SER A 176 3.49 8.01 10.86
C SER A 176 4.50 7.29 9.96
N ILE A 177 5.64 6.96 10.56
CA ILE A 177 6.71 6.20 9.90
C ILE A 177 7.41 5.31 10.90
N GLY A 178 7.84 4.14 10.46
CA GLY A 178 8.81 3.38 11.23
C GLY A 178 8.95 1.92 10.83
N PRO A 179 9.82 1.19 11.55
CA PRO A 179 10.09 -0.20 11.29
C PRO A 179 9.06 -1.13 11.93
N THR A 180 8.83 -2.25 11.25
CA THR A 180 8.27 -3.47 11.79
C THR A 180 9.35 -4.54 11.78
N PHE A 181 9.70 -5.04 12.96
CA PHE A 181 10.50 -6.26 13.12
C PHE A 181 9.58 -7.47 13.26
N PHE A 182 10.11 -8.67 13.07
CA PHE A 182 9.30 -9.88 13.13
C PHE A 182 9.86 -10.87 14.14
N ARG A 183 8.96 -11.57 14.84
CA ARG A 183 9.28 -12.66 15.78
C ARG A 183 8.32 -13.83 15.55
N LYS A 184 8.68 -15.02 16.01
CA LYS A 184 7.73 -16.14 16.04
C LYS A 184 6.81 -16.03 17.25
N GLN A 185 5.63 -16.63 17.14
CA GLN A 185 4.70 -16.75 18.26
C GLN A 185 5.39 -17.35 19.50
N GLY A 186 5.25 -16.70 20.65
CA GLY A 186 5.85 -17.13 21.92
C GLY A 186 7.37 -16.95 22.01
N SER A 187 7.99 -16.20 21.10
CA SER A 187 9.41 -15.87 21.12
C SER A 187 9.60 -14.35 21.18
N ASP A 188 10.61 -13.91 21.95
CA ASP A 188 11.10 -12.53 21.97
C ASP A 188 12.31 -12.34 21.03
N ILE A 189 12.84 -13.43 20.49
CA ILE A 189 13.92 -13.41 19.51
C ILE A 189 13.37 -12.88 18.18
N LEU A 190 13.96 -11.79 17.71
CA LEU A 190 13.61 -11.19 16.42
C LEU A 190 14.29 -11.94 15.27
N GLU A 191 13.50 -12.32 14.27
CA GLU A 191 13.94 -12.98 13.04
C GLU A 191 14.78 -12.04 12.15
N ARG A 192 15.44 -12.58 11.13
CA ARG A 192 16.19 -11.77 10.16
C ARG A 192 15.23 -11.17 9.12
N ALA A 193 14.33 -10.31 9.57
CA ALA A 193 13.35 -9.62 8.74
C ALA A 193 13.08 -8.22 9.26
N VAL A 194 12.86 -7.28 8.34
CA VAL A 194 12.47 -5.91 8.64
C VAL A 194 11.53 -5.42 7.54
N GLN A 195 10.50 -4.70 7.94
CA GLN A 195 9.65 -3.91 7.07
C GLN A 195 9.70 -2.47 7.55
N TYR A 196 9.57 -1.52 6.63
CA TYR A 196 9.55 -0.10 6.95
C TYR A 196 8.37 0.52 6.26
N GLY A 197 7.49 1.11 7.07
CA GLY A 197 6.24 1.67 6.61
C GLY A 197 6.20 3.19 6.78
N ALA A 198 5.49 3.87 5.89
CA ALA A 198 5.11 5.26 6.06
C ALA A 198 3.65 5.43 5.64
N GLY A 199 2.87 6.16 6.43
CA GLY A 199 1.44 6.25 6.23
C GLY A 199 0.78 7.43 6.91
N PHE A 200 -0.53 7.46 6.76
CA PHE A 200 -1.44 8.44 7.35
C PHE A 200 -2.52 7.70 8.12
N SER A 201 -2.98 8.30 9.22
CA SER A 201 -4.07 7.78 10.00
C SER A 201 -4.98 8.89 10.47
N VAL A 202 -6.27 8.60 10.55
CA VAL A 202 -7.25 9.44 11.24
C VAL A 202 -7.68 8.69 12.49
N ALA A 203 -7.62 9.36 13.63
CA ALA A 203 -7.95 8.79 14.92
C ALA A 203 -8.90 9.69 15.70
N TYR A 204 -9.86 9.09 16.40
CA TYR A 204 -10.65 9.75 17.42
C TYR A 204 -10.12 9.33 18.79
N GLN A 205 -9.49 10.26 19.50
CA GLN A 205 -8.79 9.99 20.74
C GLN A 205 -9.68 10.25 21.95
N LEU A 206 -9.84 9.27 22.84
CA LEU A 206 -10.54 9.53 24.12
C LEU A 206 -9.77 10.50 25.01
N VAL A 207 -8.44 10.41 24.96
CA VAL A 207 -7.54 11.26 25.73
C VAL A 207 -6.57 11.91 24.74
N PRO A 208 -6.66 13.24 24.51
CA PRO A 208 -5.78 13.94 23.58
C PRO A 208 -4.39 14.11 24.22
N LEU A 209 -3.60 13.04 24.22
CA LEU A 209 -2.20 13.07 24.61
C LEU A 209 -1.34 13.10 23.34
N PRO A 210 -0.37 14.03 23.23
CA PRO A 210 0.64 13.96 22.19
C PRO A 210 1.55 12.77 22.49
N ILE A 211 1.25 11.61 21.90
CA ILE A 211 2.11 10.43 21.98
C ILE A 211 3.13 10.52 20.83
N PRO A 212 4.42 10.83 21.11
CA PRO A 212 5.42 11.08 20.08
C PRO A 212 5.72 9.83 19.23
N GLY A 213 5.42 8.64 19.74
CA GLY A 213 5.36 7.44 18.91
C GLY A 213 4.75 6.26 19.63
N THR A 214 4.34 5.27 18.84
CA THR A 214 3.47 4.19 19.25
C THR A 214 4.04 2.84 18.86
N ALA A 215 3.76 1.83 19.67
CA ALA A 215 4.18 0.45 19.42
C ALA A 215 2.97 -0.42 19.15
N SER A 216 3.10 -1.35 18.20
CA SER A 216 2.11 -2.39 17.91
C SER A 216 2.77 -3.76 17.98
N LEU A 217 2.15 -4.70 18.66
CA LEU A 217 2.61 -6.06 18.83
C LEU A 217 1.57 -7.01 18.27
N ASP A 218 1.88 -7.67 17.15
CA ASP A 218 0.98 -8.64 16.55
C ASP A 218 0.78 -9.82 17.52
N CYS A 219 -0.48 -10.20 17.69
CA CYS A 219 -0.92 -11.37 18.43
C CYS A 219 -1.41 -12.48 17.48
N PHE A 220 -1.74 -12.13 16.24
CA PHE A 220 -2.11 -13.07 15.18
C PHE A 220 -1.66 -12.53 13.82
N THR A 221 -1.24 -13.41 12.92
CA THR A 221 -1.00 -13.07 11.51
C THR A 221 -1.45 -14.22 10.62
N ASN A 222 -1.89 -13.89 9.40
CA ASN A 222 -2.20 -14.87 8.38
C ASN A 222 -1.79 -14.35 6.99
N VAL A 223 -1.40 -15.29 6.14
CA VAL A 223 -1.25 -15.04 4.70
C VAL A 223 -2.48 -15.66 4.07
N ASN A 224 -3.47 -14.84 3.74
CA ASN A 224 -4.82 -15.32 3.42
C ASN A 224 -4.88 -16.02 2.06
N ILE A 225 -4.00 -15.63 1.13
CA ILE A 225 -3.94 -16.14 -0.25
C ILE A 225 -2.56 -16.78 -0.47
N ASP A 226 -2.50 -17.90 -1.18
CA ASP A 226 -1.21 -18.45 -1.63
C ASP A 226 -0.51 -17.45 -2.59
N PHE A 227 0.78 -17.61 -2.85
CA PHE A 227 1.52 -16.70 -3.72
C PHE A 227 1.04 -16.82 -5.17
N VAL A 228 0.38 -15.79 -5.68
CA VAL A 228 -0.15 -15.72 -7.05
C VAL A 228 0.89 -15.12 -7.98
N LYS A 229 1.44 -15.89 -8.91
CA LYS A 229 2.44 -15.40 -9.86
C LYS A 229 1.80 -14.57 -10.97
N ILE A 230 2.11 -13.27 -10.99
CA ILE A 230 1.59 -12.29 -11.96
C ILE A 230 2.60 -11.90 -13.03
N LEU A 231 3.89 -12.18 -12.82
CA LEU A 231 4.94 -11.83 -13.76
C LEU A 231 5.95 -12.97 -13.80
N ASN A 232 6.31 -13.40 -15.01
CA ASN A 232 7.43 -14.29 -15.23
C ASN A 232 8.62 -13.45 -15.68
N TRP A 233 9.76 -13.65 -15.04
CA TRP A 233 11.05 -13.17 -15.53
C TRP A 233 12.12 -14.19 -15.19
N ALA A 234 13.33 -13.99 -15.70
CA ALA A 234 14.48 -14.79 -15.32
C ALA A 234 15.61 -13.84 -14.95
N VAL A 235 15.74 -13.56 -13.66
CA VAL A 235 16.81 -12.73 -13.12
C VAL A 235 17.92 -13.66 -12.65
N ASN A 236 19.10 -13.54 -13.26
CA ASN A 236 20.26 -14.33 -12.85
C ASN A 236 20.69 -13.93 -11.45
N GLU A 237 20.67 -14.89 -10.54
CA GLU A 237 21.15 -14.71 -9.18
C GLU A 237 22.67 -14.52 -9.16
N ASP A 238 23.14 -13.58 -8.35
CA ASP A 238 24.55 -13.43 -8.03
C ASP A 238 24.66 -13.19 -6.51
N PRO A 239 25.28 -14.10 -5.75
CA PRO A 239 25.39 -13.99 -4.29
C PRO A 239 26.19 -12.78 -3.82
N ASN A 240 26.96 -12.14 -4.72
CA ASN A 240 27.74 -10.94 -4.39
C ASN A 240 27.00 -9.64 -4.73
N VAL A 241 25.81 -9.72 -5.31
CA VAL A 241 25.01 -8.56 -5.70
C VAL A 241 23.82 -8.43 -4.76
N ASN A 242 23.57 -7.21 -4.32
CA ASN A 242 22.41 -6.88 -3.50
C ASN A 242 21.11 -7.32 -4.22
N PRO A 243 20.23 -8.11 -3.58
CA PRO A 243 18.94 -8.52 -4.12
C PRO A 243 18.11 -7.38 -4.72
N MET A 244 18.16 -6.16 -4.13
CA MET A 244 17.44 -4.99 -4.66
C MET A 244 17.91 -4.61 -6.07
N ASN A 245 19.20 -4.74 -6.38
CA ASN A 245 19.72 -4.48 -7.71
C ASN A 245 19.20 -5.52 -8.72
N LYS A 246 19.04 -6.77 -8.29
CA LYS A 246 18.46 -7.84 -9.12
C LYS A 246 16.99 -7.62 -9.42
N VAL A 247 16.22 -7.18 -8.42
CA VAL A 247 14.83 -6.75 -8.64
C VAL A 247 14.76 -5.57 -9.60
N GLN A 248 15.64 -4.58 -9.46
CA GLN A 248 15.74 -3.44 -10.39
C GLN A 248 16.04 -3.89 -11.83
N GLU A 249 17.01 -4.80 -12.02
CA GLU A 249 17.35 -5.38 -13.33
C GLU A 249 16.13 -6.06 -13.98
N GLY A 250 15.40 -6.87 -13.19
CA GLY A 250 14.18 -7.54 -13.64
C GLY A 250 13.10 -6.54 -14.06
N LEU A 251 12.83 -5.53 -13.24
CA LEU A 251 11.82 -4.51 -13.52
C LEU A 251 12.20 -3.68 -14.75
N GLN A 252 13.49 -3.37 -14.93
CA GLN A 252 14.01 -2.67 -16.10
C GLN A 252 13.82 -3.51 -17.38
N SER A 253 14.02 -4.82 -17.30
CA SER A 253 13.78 -5.72 -18.42
C SER A 253 12.31 -5.71 -18.84
N VAL A 254 11.37 -5.79 -17.89
CA VAL A 254 9.92 -5.75 -18.17
C VAL A 254 9.50 -4.39 -18.72
N ALA A 255 10.02 -3.31 -18.12
CA ALA A 255 9.82 -1.95 -18.59
C ALA A 255 10.27 -1.75 -20.05
N ASN A 256 11.36 -2.40 -20.46
CA ASN A 256 11.93 -2.28 -21.80
C ASN A 256 11.28 -3.22 -22.83
N GLN A 257 10.90 -4.44 -22.43
CA GLN A 257 10.32 -5.44 -23.34
C GLN A 257 8.93 -5.05 -23.83
N THR A 258 8.20 -4.31 -23.01
CA THR A 258 6.76 -4.06 -23.21
C THR A 258 6.46 -2.62 -23.60
N ALA A 259 7.47 -1.88 -24.06
CA ALA A 259 7.33 -0.51 -24.50
C ALA A 259 6.56 -0.43 -25.84
N GLY A 260 5.24 -0.26 -25.77
CA GLY A 260 4.53 0.55 -26.76
C GLY A 260 3.58 -0.13 -27.75
N ASN A 261 3.07 -1.35 -27.51
CA ASN A 261 1.79 -1.91 -28.02
C ASN A 261 1.71 -3.39 -27.64
N GLY A 262 0.66 -3.82 -26.94
CA GLY A 262 0.50 -5.20 -26.50
C GLY A 262 -0.88 -5.43 -25.86
N ASP A 263 -1.15 -6.66 -25.45
CA ASP A 263 -2.36 -7.00 -24.68
C ASP A 263 -2.37 -6.31 -23.31
N PHE A 264 -3.53 -6.27 -22.66
CA PHE A 264 -3.73 -5.61 -21.36
C PHE A 264 -2.73 -6.10 -20.32
N TYR A 265 -2.52 -7.41 -20.27
CA TYR A 265 -1.57 -8.04 -19.36
C TYR A 265 -0.16 -7.45 -19.50
N SER A 266 0.32 -7.35 -20.73
CA SER A 266 1.63 -6.78 -21.04
C SER A 266 1.69 -5.31 -20.63
N VAL A 267 0.68 -4.51 -20.97
CA VAL A 267 0.64 -3.08 -20.66
C VAL A 267 0.61 -2.84 -19.14
N GLN A 268 -0.22 -3.55 -18.39
CA GLN A 268 -0.31 -3.40 -16.93
C GLN A 268 0.99 -3.80 -16.23
N LEU A 269 1.62 -4.89 -16.67
CA LEU A 269 2.92 -5.30 -16.12
C LEU A 269 4.02 -4.29 -16.44
N ASN A 270 3.99 -3.68 -17.63
CA ASN A 270 4.91 -2.59 -17.97
C ASN A 270 4.72 -1.40 -17.04
N GLN A 271 3.47 -0.99 -16.84
CA GLN A 271 3.10 0.14 -15.99
C GLN A 271 3.49 -0.11 -14.52
N MET A 272 3.19 -1.30 -14.00
CA MET A 272 3.69 -1.77 -12.70
C MET A 272 5.21 -1.62 -12.61
N ALA A 273 5.95 -2.16 -13.58
CA ALA A 273 7.41 -2.10 -13.58
C ALA A 273 7.95 -0.67 -13.59
N GLN A 274 7.42 0.20 -14.47
CA GLN A 274 7.81 1.61 -14.57
C GLN A 274 7.57 2.36 -13.26
N MET A 275 6.44 2.13 -12.60
CA MET A 275 6.12 2.77 -11.32
C MET A 275 7.04 2.25 -10.20
N MET A 276 7.23 0.95 -10.09
CA MET A 276 8.11 0.35 -9.09
C MET A 276 9.58 0.71 -9.29
N LEU A 277 10.05 0.88 -10.53
CA LEU A 277 11.43 1.31 -10.84
C LEU A 277 11.78 2.65 -10.20
N THR A 278 10.81 3.56 -10.03
CA THR A 278 11.04 4.83 -9.33
C THR A 278 11.59 4.58 -7.92
N PHE A 279 11.04 3.60 -7.19
CA PHE A 279 11.55 3.20 -5.89
C PHE A 279 12.87 2.43 -6.03
N PHE A 280 12.93 1.37 -6.83
CA PHE A 280 14.11 0.49 -6.90
C PHE A 280 15.37 1.18 -7.43
N ASN A 281 15.24 2.20 -8.29
CA ASN A 281 16.37 3.04 -8.71
C ASN A 281 16.98 3.83 -7.54
N THR A 282 16.17 4.25 -6.56
CA THR A 282 16.67 4.93 -5.35
C THR A 282 17.31 3.97 -4.36
N MET A 283 17.08 2.66 -4.50
CA MET A 283 17.61 1.61 -3.61
C MET A 283 18.89 0.96 -4.14
N HIS A 284 19.35 1.37 -5.33
CA HIS A 284 20.54 0.81 -5.96
C HIS A 284 21.80 1.04 -5.13
N THR A 285 22.63 0.02 -4.99
CA THR A 285 23.93 0.10 -4.30
C THR A 285 25.02 -0.64 -5.06
N THR A 286 26.28 -0.27 -4.86
CA THR A 286 27.43 -0.95 -5.48
C THR A 286 28.40 -1.45 -4.43
N GLY A 287 28.84 -2.70 -4.56
CA GLY A 287 29.79 -3.33 -3.65
C GLY A 287 29.29 -3.43 -2.21
N THR A 288 30.23 -3.59 -1.29
CA THR A 288 29.95 -3.59 0.15
C THR A 288 29.66 -2.17 0.65
N VAL A 289 28.53 -2.01 1.32
CA VAL A 289 28.08 -0.81 2.00
C VAL A 289 28.67 -0.74 3.41
N THR A 290 29.29 0.40 3.69
CA THR A 290 29.72 0.80 5.03
C THR A 290 28.89 2.00 5.47
N LEU A 291 28.35 1.95 6.69
CA LEU A 291 27.58 3.04 7.25
C LEU A 291 28.51 4.07 7.92
N PRO A 292 28.13 5.37 7.94
CA PRO A 292 28.90 6.37 8.67
C PRO A 292 28.87 6.08 10.18
N SER A 293 29.78 6.66 10.97
CA SER A 293 29.79 6.46 12.43
C SER A 293 28.65 7.19 13.16
N SER A 294 28.03 8.19 12.51
CA SER A 294 26.94 8.99 13.04
C SER A 294 26.13 9.65 11.91
N GLY A 295 24.94 10.16 12.25
CA GLY A 295 24.06 10.90 11.34
C GLY A 295 23.08 10.02 10.55
N ASN A 296 22.25 10.69 9.75
CA ASN A 296 21.23 10.04 8.93
C ASN A 296 21.86 9.29 7.74
N VAL A 297 21.25 8.17 7.40
CA VAL A 297 21.64 7.23 6.36
C VAL A 297 20.54 7.23 5.28
N GLY A 298 20.96 7.21 4.02
CA GLY A 298 20.01 7.08 2.90
C GLY A 298 19.37 5.69 2.87
N PRO A 299 18.13 5.56 2.37
CA PRO A 299 17.40 4.29 2.38
C PRO A 299 18.16 3.15 1.70
N ALA A 300 18.78 3.37 0.55
CA ALA A 300 19.59 2.37 -0.15
C ALA A 300 20.67 1.74 0.76
N GLN A 301 21.46 2.59 1.43
CA GLN A 301 22.56 2.16 2.29
C GLN A 301 22.04 1.45 3.54
N TYR A 302 20.94 1.93 4.11
CA TYR A 302 20.33 1.40 5.33
C TYR A 302 19.89 -0.06 5.14
N PHE A 303 19.18 -0.37 4.06
CA PHE A 303 18.74 -1.73 3.76
C PHE A 303 19.83 -2.61 3.16
N ALA A 304 20.70 -2.06 2.31
CA ALA A 304 21.83 -2.81 1.75
C ALA A 304 22.77 -3.32 2.85
N HIS A 305 23.08 -2.48 3.85
CA HIS A 305 23.88 -2.90 4.99
C HIS A 305 23.20 -4.02 5.80
N PHE A 306 21.87 -3.99 5.97
CA PHE A 306 21.14 -5.09 6.60
C PHE A 306 21.27 -6.39 5.78
N MET A 307 21.10 -6.33 4.46
CA MET A 307 21.17 -7.53 3.61
C MET A 307 22.57 -8.13 3.46
N GLN A 308 23.63 -7.42 3.86
CA GLN A 308 25.00 -7.96 3.88
C GLN A 308 25.21 -9.08 4.89
N TYR A 309 24.36 -9.15 5.92
CA TYR A 309 24.52 -10.12 7.01
C TYR A 309 23.29 -11.02 7.10
N THR A 310 23.52 -12.34 7.05
CA THR A 310 22.47 -13.35 7.23
C THR A 310 22.10 -13.57 8.70
N ALA A 311 22.93 -13.06 9.63
CA ALA A 311 22.68 -13.03 11.06
C ALA A 311 23.00 -11.64 11.62
N THR A 312 22.39 -11.29 12.76
CA THR A 312 22.66 -10.02 13.42
C THR A 312 24.11 -9.98 13.94
N PRO A 313 24.93 -8.99 13.53
CA PRO A 313 26.30 -8.85 14.02
C PRO A 313 26.33 -8.62 15.54
N ALA A 314 27.39 -9.09 16.21
CA ALA A 314 27.53 -8.90 17.67
C ALA A 314 27.56 -7.41 18.08
N ASN A 315 28.25 -6.60 17.27
CA ASN A 315 28.44 -5.16 17.46
C ASN A 315 27.95 -4.40 16.22
N PRO A 316 26.63 -4.23 16.05
CA PRO A 316 26.10 -3.53 14.89
C PRO A 316 26.36 -2.02 15.01
N PRO A 317 26.64 -1.32 13.89
CA PRO A 317 26.76 0.14 13.89
C PRO A 317 25.49 0.81 14.42
N VAL A 318 25.63 1.87 15.22
CA VAL A 318 24.51 2.55 15.88
C VAL A 318 23.43 3.03 14.89
N ASN A 319 23.83 3.40 13.69
CA ASN A 319 22.95 3.87 12.62
C ASN A 319 22.48 2.75 11.67
N SER A 320 22.46 1.50 12.11
CA SER A 320 22.03 0.35 11.31
C SER A 320 20.68 -0.21 11.78
N VAL A 321 19.96 -0.87 10.86
CA VAL A 321 18.78 -1.69 11.19
C VAL A 321 19.09 -2.71 12.28
N ASP A 322 20.29 -3.30 12.24
CA ASP A 322 20.72 -4.31 13.21
C ASP A 322 20.85 -3.78 14.64
N TYR A 323 21.31 -2.54 14.79
CA TYR A 323 21.36 -1.91 16.09
C TYR A 323 19.96 -1.65 16.64
N LEU A 324 19.07 -1.13 15.79
CA LEU A 324 17.68 -0.89 16.18
C LEU A 324 16.97 -2.20 16.54
N LYS A 325 17.14 -3.25 15.73
CA LYS A 325 16.65 -4.60 16.01
C LYS A 325 17.13 -5.10 17.37
N LYS A 326 18.43 -4.98 17.67
CA LYS A 326 19.00 -5.39 18.95
C LYS A 326 18.35 -4.64 20.12
N LYS A 327 18.13 -3.33 19.99
CA LYS A 327 17.47 -2.52 21.02
C LYS A 327 15.99 -2.86 21.20
N THR A 328 15.27 -3.15 20.12
CA THR A 328 13.89 -3.64 20.21
C THR A 328 13.83 -4.98 20.92
N GLN A 329 14.77 -5.90 20.64
CA GLN A 329 14.81 -7.19 21.32
C GLN A 329 15.13 -7.04 22.81
N GLU A 330 16.15 -6.25 23.18
CA GLU A 330 16.48 -5.94 24.58
C GLU A 330 15.26 -5.40 25.36
N TRP A 331 14.42 -4.62 24.68
CA TRP A 331 13.17 -4.14 25.28
C TRP A 331 12.12 -5.23 25.48
N LEU A 332 11.84 -6.03 24.45
CA LEU A 332 10.88 -7.13 24.56
C LEU A 332 11.25 -8.05 25.72
N GLU A 333 12.54 -8.40 25.83
CA GLU A 333 13.10 -9.23 26.91
C GLU A 333 12.96 -8.57 28.29
N SER A 334 12.99 -7.23 28.37
CA SER A 334 12.89 -6.49 29.64
C SER A 334 11.46 -6.42 30.20
N GLY A 335 10.44 -6.50 29.32
CA GLY A 335 9.04 -6.24 29.68
C GLY A 335 8.75 -4.80 30.15
N ASN A 336 9.71 -3.87 30.05
CA ASN A 336 9.56 -2.50 30.55
C ASN A 336 8.81 -1.62 29.54
N THR A 337 7.54 -1.32 29.83
CA THR A 337 6.68 -0.49 28.98
C THR A 337 6.88 1.02 29.16
N ASP A 338 7.65 1.46 30.17
CA ASP A 338 7.69 2.87 30.60
C ASP A 338 8.74 3.72 29.87
N THR A 339 9.71 3.08 29.21
CA THR A 339 10.96 3.76 28.77
C THR A 339 11.26 3.66 27.28
N LEU A 340 10.49 2.87 26.54
CA LEU A 340 10.93 2.42 25.24
C LEU A 340 10.88 3.49 24.15
N SER A 341 9.78 4.24 24.13
CA SER A 341 9.24 4.70 22.86
C SER A 341 10.13 5.82 22.29
N GLU A 342 10.37 6.89 23.03
CA GLU A 342 11.09 8.06 22.53
C GLU A 342 12.58 7.79 22.18
N ALA A 343 13.28 6.98 22.98
CA ALA A 343 14.69 6.67 22.76
C ALA A 343 14.91 5.77 21.53
N LEU A 344 14.03 4.79 21.30
CA LEU A 344 14.06 3.97 20.09
C LEU A 344 13.68 4.79 18.85
N TYR A 345 12.67 5.66 18.92
CA TYR A 345 12.28 6.47 17.76
C TYR A 345 13.35 7.47 17.36
N ARG A 346 13.97 8.18 18.31
CA ARG A 346 15.08 9.10 18.04
C ARG A 346 16.32 8.40 17.47
N SER A 347 16.43 7.08 17.66
CA SER A 347 17.53 6.28 17.14
C SER A 347 17.33 5.79 15.71
N ILE A 348 16.18 6.05 15.08
CA ILE A 348 15.95 5.76 13.66
C ILE A 348 16.86 6.70 12.85
N PRO A 349 17.92 6.18 12.21
CA PRO A 349 18.91 7.00 11.53
C PRO A 349 18.53 7.19 10.06
N LEU A 350 17.26 7.02 9.68
CA LEU A 350 16.82 7.04 8.30
C LEU A 350 16.45 8.47 7.89
N ASP A 351 16.98 8.95 6.76
CA ASP A 351 16.49 10.21 6.19
C ASP A 351 15.04 10.06 5.72
N PHE A 352 14.12 10.55 6.55
CA PHE A 352 12.68 10.45 6.33
C PHE A 352 12.21 11.11 5.03
N THR A 353 12.78 12.27 4.68
CA THR A 353 12.36 12.98 3.46
C THR A 353 12.74 12.17 2.23
N SER A 354 13.95 11.62 2.23
CA SER A 354 14.43 10.75 1.16
C SER A 354 13.66 9.43 1.10
N PHE A 355 13.37 8.81 2.24
CA PHE A 355 12.59 7.58 2.29
C PHE A 355 11.16 7.77 1.82
N TYR A 356 10.42 8.77 2.34
CA TYR A 356 9.05 9.03 1.90
C TYR A 356 8.98 9.28 0.38
N ARG A 357 9.91 10.07 -0.18
CA ARG A 357 10.00 10.29 -1.63
C ARG A 357 10.30 9.02 -2.42
N SER A 358 11.11 8.10 -1.87
CA SER A 358 11.38 6.83 -2.54
C SER A 358 10.11 6.00 -2.73
N LEU A 359 9.15 6.05 -1.80
CA LEU A 359 7.91 5.27 -1.83
C LEU A 359 6.92 5.71 -2.91
N ARG A 360 7.21 6.81 -3.63
CA ARG A 360 6.34 7.44 -4.64
C ARG A 360 5.88 6.51 -5.77
N GLY A 361 6.48 5.33 -5.95
CA GLY A 361 6.06 4.34 -6.96
C GLY A 361 5.31 3.12 -6.42
N ILE A 362 5.31 2.90 -5.11
CA ILE A 362 4.89 1.61 -4.54
C ILE A 362 3.37 1.41 -4.64
N ASP A 363 2.56 2.41 -4.27
CA ASP A 363 1.09 2.29 -4.28
C ASP A 363 0.56 1.98 -5.68
N ALA A 364 0.80 2.89 -6.62
CA ALA A 364 0.30 2.75 -7.98
C ALA A 364 0.91 1.54 -8.71
N GLY A 365 2.18 1.22 -8.44
CA GLY A 365 2.83 0.02 -8.96
C GLY A 365 2.15 -1.26 -8.45
N THR A 366 2.02 -1.40 -7.13
CA THR A 366 1.37 -2.58 -6.53
C THR A 366 -0.09 -2.70 -6.94
N ARG A 367 -0.86 -1.60 -6.95
CA ARG A 367 -2.24 -1.58 -7.48
C ARG A 367 -2.30 -2.12 -8.91
N SER A 368 -1.43 -1.66 -9.81
CA SER A 368 -1.38 -2.18 -11.19
C SER A 368 -1.04 -3.68 -11.25
N GLY A 369 -0.19 -4.17 -10.35
CA GLY A 369 0.04 -5.60 -10.18
C GLY A 369 -1.24 -6.34 -9.78
N PHE A 370 -1.96 -5.85 -8.77
CA PHE A 370 -3.23 -6.43 -8.33
C PHE A 370 -4.30 -6.42 -9.42
N GLU A 371 -4.37 -5.37 -10.24
CA GLU A 371 -5.22 -5.34 -11.44
C GLU A 371 -4.89 -6.47 -12.42
N THR A 372 -3.61 -6.76 -12.61
CA THR A 372 -3.18 -7.89 -13.45
C THR A 372 -3.64 -9.22 -12.84
N GLY A 373 -3.52 -9.37 -11.52
CA GLY A 373 -4.03 -10.54 -10.80
C GLY A 373 -5.55 -10.70 -10.93
N TYR A 374 -6.29 -9.59 -10.89
CA TYR A 374 -7.75 -9.55 -11.04
C TYR A 374 -8.18 -9.93 -12.45
N TRP A 375 -7.56 -9.34 -13.48
CA TRP A 375 -7.83 -9.67 -14.88
C TRP A 375 -7.59 -11.16 -15.16
N LEU A 376 -6.50 -11.73 -14.65
CA LEU A 376 -6.22 -13.16 -14.79
C LEU A 376 -7.32 -14.06 -14.18
N ALA A 377 -8.09 -13.52 -13.24
CA ALA A 377 -9.14 -14.25 -12.54
C ALA A 377 -10.56 -13.94 -13.02
N ALA A 378 -10.74 -12.91 -13.83
CA ALA A 378 -12.05 -12.48 -14.28
C ALA A 378 -12.64 -13.45 -15.31
N ASP A 379 -13.96 -13.66 -15.22
CA ASP A 379 -14.73 -14.33 -16.25
C ASP A 379 -15.18 -13.29 -17.29
N GLU A 380 -14.53 -13.27 -18.44
CA GLU A 380 -14.80 -12.34 -19.55
C GLU A 380 -16.27 -12.35 -20.02
N SER A 381 -17.01 -13.43 -19.78
CA SER A 381 -18.42 -13.51 -20.17
C SER A 381 -19.34 -12.67 -19.27
N THR A 382 -18.94 -12.48 -18.01
CA THR A 382 -19.70 -11.72 -17.01
C THR A 382 -19.06 -10.36 -16.69
N HIS A 383 -17.74 -10.25 -16.86
CA HIS A 383 -16.95 -9.04 -16.63
C HIS A 383 -15.97 -8.82 -17.80
N PRO A 384 -16.44 -8.34 -18.97
CA PRO A 384 -15.55 -7.99 -20.08
C PRO A 384 -14.53 -6.91 -19.67
N TYR A 385 -13.27 -7.09 -20.07
CA TYR A 385 -12.17 -6.15 -19.82
C TYR A 385 -11.69 -5.47 -21.09
N ALA A 386 -11.30 -4.20 -20.95
CA ALA A 386 -10.56 -3.50 -21.99
C ALA A 386 -9.16 -4.10 -22.19
N GLU A 387 -8.93 -4.73 -23.35
CA GLU A 387 -7.64 -5.37 -23.64
C GLU A 387 -6.58 -4.41 -24.21
N ASN A 388 -7.00 -3.36 -24.92
CA ASN A 388 -6.10 -2.48 -25.66
C ASN A 388 -5.88 -1.15 -24.93
N CYS A 389 -5.12 -1.20 -23.83
CA CYS A 389 -4.77 0.01 -23.10
C CYS A 389 -3.54 0.69 -23.70
N THR A 390 -3.72 1.84 -24.34
CA THR A 390 -2.63 2.59 -24.98
C THR A 390 -2.04 3.64 -24.05
N SER A 391 -0.92 4.26 -24.44
CA SER A 391 -0.29 5.36 -23.71
C SER A 391 -1.19 6.58 -23.51
N GLU A 392 -2.29 6.68 -24.27
CA GLU A 392 -3.30 7.74 -24.11
C GLU A 392 -4.06 7.65 -22.77
N ASN A 393 -3.97 6.51 -22.08
CA ASN A 393 -4.47 6.34 -20.72
C ASN A 393 -3.58 6.98 -19.63
N ILE A 394 -2.43 7.55 -20.02
CA ILE A 394 -1.57 8.32 -19.12
C ILE A 394 -2.00 9.78 -19.14
N ILE A 395 -2.47 10.28 -18.00
CA ILE A 395 -2.95 11.64 -17.82
C ILE A 395 -1.93 12.42 -17.01
N GLN A 396 -1.45 13.54 -17.55
CA GLN A 396 -0.52 14.43 -16.87
C GLN A 396 -1.29 15.49 -16.10
N CYS A 397 -1.15 15.50 -14.78
CA CYS A 397 -1.81 16.45 -13.88
C CYS A 397 -0.79 17.19 -13.01
N LYS A 398 -1.19 18.28 -12.36
CA LYS A 398 -0.33 19.03 -11.44
C LYS A 398 -0.87 18.96 -10.01
N PRO A 399 0.00 18.78 -9.00
CA PRO A 399 -0.42 18.76 -7.61
C PRO A 399 -1.13 20.06 -7.22
N GLY A 400 -2.27 19.95 -6.55
CA GLY A 400 -3.11 21.06 -6.11
C GLY A 400 -3.96 21.72 -7.21
N GLU A 401 -3.87 21.25 -8.46
CA GLU A 401 -4.72 21.70 -9.57
C GLU A 401 -5.81 20.65 -9.88
N LEU A 402 -6.88 21.09 -10.54
CA LEU A 402 -7.96 20.20 -10.98
C LEU A 402 -7.43 19.24 -12.06
N CYS A 403 -7.55 17.94 -11.80
CA CYS A 403 -7.29 16.86 -12.72
C CYS A 403 -8.63 16.26 -13.18
N SER A 404 -8.68 15.71 -14.40
CA SER A 404 -9.91 15.11 -14.93
C SER A 404 -9.62 13.84 -15.73
N ILE A 405 -10.49 12.85 -15.55
CA ILE A 405 -10.57 11.63 -16.34
C ILE A 405 -11.83 11.72 -17.21
N VAL A 406 -11.70 11.31 -18.47
CA VAL A 406 -12.81 11.19 -19.40
C VAL A 406 -12.96 9.75 -19.85
N VAL A 407 -14.17 9.23 -19.71
CA VAL A 407 -14.61 7.95 -20.28
C VAL A 407 -15.64 8.26 -21.34
N THR A 408 -15.51 7.63 -22.51
CA THR A 408 -16.44 7.82 -23.62
C THR A 408 -17.39 6.63 -23.73
N ALA A 409 -18.60 6.88 -24.21
CA ALA A 409 -19.57 5.84 -24.48
C ALA A 409 -19.08 4.87 -25.58
N GLU A 410 -18.25 5.37 -26.51
CA GLU A 410 -17.60 4.56 -27.54
C GLU A 410 -16.61 3.54 -26.96
N GLU A 411 -15.88 3.89 -25.91
CA GLU A 411 -14.95 2.99 -25.21
C GLU A 411 -15.69 1.77 -24.65
N ILE A 412 -16.87 1.99 -24.06
CA ILE A 412 -17.71 0.93 -23.50
C ILE A 412 -18.34 0.09 -24.64
N ALA A 413 -18.84 0.76 -25.67
CA ALA A 413 -19.47 0.08 -26.82
C ALA A 413 -18.51 -0.84 -27.56
N ALA A 414 -17.22 -0.49 -27.62
CA ALA A 414 -16.19 -1.30 -28.25
C ALA A 414 -15.99 -2.68 -27.58
N LEU A 415 -16.35 -2.80 -26.30
CA LEU A 415 -16.20 -4.03 -25.52
C LEU A 415 -17.46 -4.91 -25.51
N LEU A 416 -18.59 -4.37 -25.99
CA LEU A 416 -19.89 -5.04 -25.93
C LEU A 416 -20.49 -5.22 -27.33
N PRO A 417 -20.33 -6.42 -27.94
CA PRO A 417 -20.86 -6.71 -29.26
C PRO A 417 -22.35 -6.39 -29.39
N GLY A 418 -22.72 -5.71 -30.48
CA GLY A 418 -24.11 -5.35 -30.77
C GLY A 418 -24.64 -4.10 -30.06
N THR A 419 -23.79 -3.35 -29.35
CA THR A 419 -24.14 -2.07 -28.72
C THR A 419 -23.55 -0.88 -29.48
N THR A 420 -24.05 0.33 -29.20
CA THR A 420 -23.53 1.59 -29.75
C THR A 420 -23.30 2.60 -28.62
N ALA A 421 -22.58 3.69 -28.88
CA ALA A 421 -22.39 4.76 -27.90
C ALA A 421 -23.71 5.28 -27.30
N GLN A 422 -24.76 5.43 -28.11
CA GLN A 422 -26.10 5.81 -27.64
C GLN A 422 -26.69 4.83 -26.63
N SER A 423 -26.32 3.54 -26.66
CA SER A 423 -26.79 2.53 -25.69
C SER A 423 -26.39 2.86 -24.26
N PHE A 424 -25.36 3.71 -24.07
CA PHE A 424 -24.80 4.04 -22.77
C PHE A 424 -25.13 5.46 -22.30
N GLU A 425 -25.89 6.25 -23.05
CA GLU A 425 -26.30 7.58 -22.61
C GLU A 425 -27.14 7.48 -21.32
N GLY A 426 -26.78 8.28 -20.30
CA GLY A 426 -27.41 8.25 -18.98
C GLY A 426 -26.96 7.10 -18.07
N LYS A 427 -26.16 6.14 -18.56
CA LYS A 427 -25.52 5.13 -17.70
C LYS A 427 -24.47 5.80 -16.83
N LYS A 428 -24.25 5.24 -15.64
CA LYS A 428 -23.25 5.74 -14.69
C LYS A 428 -21.93 5.01 -14.92
N VAL A 429 -20.86 5.79 -15.04
CA VAL A 429 -19.50 5.29 -14.93
C VAL A 429 -19.08 5.46 -13.48
N VAL A 430 -18.68 4.37 -12.85
CA VAL A 430 -18.06 4.35 -11.53
C VAL A 430 -16.57 4.60 -11.71
N PHE A 431 -15.98 5.44 -10.84
CA PHE A 431 -14.54 5.69 -10.80
C PHE A 431 -13.98 5.35 -9.43
N ASP A 432 -12.75 4.82 -9.40
CA ASP A 432 -12.01 4.67 -8.15
C ASP A 432 -11.75 6.05 -7.54
N ASN A 433 -11.90 6.14 -6.22
CA ASN A 433 -11.54 7.35 -5.50
C ASN A 433 -10.02 7.36 -5.18
N PRO A 434 -9.30 8.47 -5.46
CA PRO A 434 -7.97 8.69 -4.91
C PRO A 434 -7.99 8.61 -3.38
N THR A 435 -6.91 8.12 -2.76
CA THR A 435 -6.81 7.92 -1.31
C THR A 435 -7.16 9.17 -0.49
N GLU A 436 -6.71 10.36 -0.93
CA GLU A 436 -7.04 11.64 -0.27
C GLU A 436 -8.54 11.96 -0.33
N GLN A 437 -9.17 11.70 -1.47
CA GLN A 437 -10.60 11.94 -1.66
C GLN A 437 -11.46 10.91 -0.91
N TYR A 438 -11.01 9.66 -0.83
CA TYR A 438 -11.68 8.62 -0.04
C TYR A 438 -11.77 9.01 1.44
N LEU A 439 -10.65 9.44 2.04
CA LEU A 439 -10.62 9.92 3.42
C LEU A 439 -11.54 11.14 3.65
N ALA A 440 -11.73 11.97 2.63
CA ALA A 440 -12.61 13.14 2.69
C ALA A 440 -14.10 12.83 2.47
N THR A 441 -14.44 11.76 1.74
CA THR A 441 -15.80 11.44 1.28
C THR A 441 -16.43 10.23 1.98
N MET A 442 -15.73 9.64 2.96
CA MET A 442 -16.18 8.52 3.77
C MET A 442 -16.74 7.35 2.94
N GLY A 443 -16.03 7.01 1.85
CA GLY A 443 -16.34 5.81 1.06
C GLY A 443 -17.52 5.91 0.10
N THR A 444 -18.04 7.09 -0.18
CA THR A 444 -19.04 7.24 -1.24
C THR A 444 -18.40 7.00 -2.62
N GLU A 445 -18.84 5.94 -3.29
CA GLU A 445 -18.44 5.59 -4.65
C GLU A 445 -18.75 6.77 -5.59
N THR A 446 -17.73 7.25 -6.31
CA THR A 446 -17.94 8.36 -7.23
C THR A 446 -18.44 7.84 -8.57
N SER A 447 -19.70 8.13 -8.88
CA SER A 447 -20.30 7.81 -10.17
C SER A 447 -20.70 9.06 -10.95
N VAL A 448 -20.38 9.07 -12.25
CA VAL A 448 -20.72 10.15 -13.17
C VAL A 448 -21.57 9.58 -14.31
N ALA A 449 -22.74 10.18 -14.53
CA ALA A 449 -23.59 9.79 -15.65
C ALA A 449 -22.99 10.25 -16.99
N ILE A 450 -23.03 9.37 -17.98
CA ILE A 450 -22.68 9.68 -19.36
C ILE A 450 -23.67 10.69 -19.91
N LYS A 451 -23.17 11.84 -20.34
CA LYS A 451 -23.93 12.89 -21.00
C LYS A 451 -23.22 13.31 -22.28
N ASN A 452 -23.97 13.39 -23.38
CA ASN A 452 -23.43 13.66 -24.71
C ASN A 452 -22.26 12.71 -25.06
N GLY A 453 -22.44 11.41 -24.74
CA GLY A 453 -21.44 10.37 -25.00
C GLY A 453 -20.20 10.38 -24.09
N LYS A 454 -20.16 11.20 -23.02
CA LYS A 454 -18.99 11.27 -22.12
C LYS A 454 -19.36 11.31 -20.65
N ALA A 455 -18.55 10.68 -19.81
CA ALA A 455 -18.52 10.89 -18.37
C ALA A 455 -17.17 11.51 -17.99
N THR A 456 -17.19 12.64 -17.30
CA THR A 456 -15.99 13.34 -16.84
C THR A 456 -15.93 13.33 -15.32
N TYR A 457 -14.94 12.65 -14.77
CA TYR A 457 -14.64 12.67 -13.35
C TYR A 457 -13.51 13.65 -13.09
N SER A 458 -13.67 14.53 -12.09
CA SER A 458 -12.68 15.56 -11.76
C SER A 458 -12.34 15.51 -10.28
N PHE A 459 -11.04 15.63 -9.97
CA PHE A 459 -10.52 15.55 -8.60
C PHE A 459 -9.30 16.47 -8.45
N VAL A 460 -8.88 16.70 -7.21
CA VAL A 460 -7.65 17.45 -6.88
C VAL A 460 -6.82 16.57 -5.96
N GLN A 461 -5.55 16.33 -6.33
CA GLN A 461 -4.59 15.61 -5.50
C GLN A 461 -3.58 16.60 -4.93
N ALA A 462 -3.39 16.62 -3.61
CA ALA A 462 -2.39 17.46 -2.97
C ALA A 462 -0.97 16.89 -3.12
N SER A 463 -0.83 15.56 -3.07
CA SER A 463 0.44 14.87 -3.32
C SER A 463 0.85 14.85 -4.80
N ASP A 464 2.13 14.60 -5.07
CA ASP A 464 2.64 14.29 -6.41
C ASP A 464 2.83 12.78 -6.66
N PHE A 465 2.22 11.92 -5.83
CA PHE A 465 2.30 10.48 -6.02
C PHE A 465 1.43 10.07 -7.22
N PRO A 466 1.94 9.24 -8.14
CA PRO A 466 1.15 8.69 -9.23
C PRO A 466 -0.05 7.92 -8.68
N LEU A 467 -1.14 7.94 -9.44
CA LEU A 467 -2.37 7.24 -9.11
C LEU A 467 -2.74 6.30 -10.26
N VAL A 468 -3.34 5.17 -9.91
CA VAL A 468 -4.05 4.31 -10.85
C VAL A 468 -5.53 4.41 -10.49
N ILE A 469 -6.34 4.90 -11.43
CA ILE A 469 -7.77 5.09 -11.25
C ILE A 469 -8.49 4.29 -12.32
N GLY A 470 -9.29 3.32 -11.88
CA GLY A 470 -10.18 2.59 -12.77
C GLY A 470 -11.49 3.28 -13.02
N ALA A 471 -12.14 2.75 -14.04
CA ALA A 471 -13.47 3.14 -14.43
C ALA A 471 -14.22 1.89 -14.85
N ARG A 472 -15.45 1.76 -14.37
CA ARG A 472 -16.33 0.64 -14.73
C ARG A 472 -17.76 1.07 -14.97
N VAL A 473 -18.53 0.22 -15.64
CA VAL A 473 -19.97 0.41 -15.85
C VAL A 473 -20.74 -0.83 -15.44
N ASP A 474 -21.50 -0.74 -14.35
CA ASP A 474 -22.29 -1.85 -13.85
C ASP A 474 -23.60 -2.01 -14.63
N TYR A 475 -23.97 -3.26 -14.87
CA TYR A 475 -25.17 -3.67 -15.61
C TYR A 475 -25.36 -2.81 -16.88
N PRO A 476 -24.35 -2.83 -17.77
CA PRO A 476 -24.24 -1.87 -18.86
C PRO A 476 -25.42 -1.98 -19.84
N ILE A 477 -26.01 -3.17 -19.98
CA ILE A 477 -27.14 -3.45 -20.85
C ILE A 477 -28.40 -3.71 -20.01
N THR A 478 -29.40 -2.83 -20.11
CA THR A 478 -30.66 -2.96 -19.38
C THR A 478 -31.39 -4.25 -19.77
N GLY A 479 -31.74 -5.09 -18.79
CA GLY A 479 -32.47 -6.35 -19.02
C GLY A 479 -31.60 -7.55 -19.40
N ASN A 480 -30.28 -7.37 -19.51
CA ASN A 480 -29.32 -8.47 -19.63
C ASN A 480 -28.56 -8.61 -18.31
N SER A 481 -28.82 -9.68 -17.57
CA SER A 481 -28.13 -9.98 -16.30
C SER A 481 -26.85 -10.80 -16.47
N THR A 482 -26.48 -11.14 -17.71
CA THR A 482 -25.29 -11.96 -18.00
C THR A 482 -24.03 -11.14 -17.82
N VAL A 483 -24.00 -9.94 -18.41
CA VAL A 483 -22.89 -9.00 -18.22
C VAL A 483 -23.17 -8.16 -16.99
N LYS A 484 -22.37 -8.37 -15.94
CA LYS A 484 -22.50 -7.68 -14.65
C LYS A 484 -21.73 -6.37 -14.64
N ALA A 485 -20.52 -6.33 -15.20
CA ALA A 485 -19.71 -5.12 -15.24
C ALA A 485 -18.85 -4.97 -16.51
N VAL A 486 -18.83 -3.73 -16.99
CA VAL A 486 -17.94 -3.04 -17.94
C VAL A 486 -16.55 -2.64 -17.44
N GLU A 487 -15.48 -3.44 -17.47
CA GLU A 487 -14.19 -3.00 -16.91
C GLU A 487 -13.31 -2.28 -17.95
N LEU A 488 -13.05 -0.98 -17.73
CA LEU A 488 -12.32 -0.14 -18.68
C LEU A 488 -10.82 -0.04 -18.35
N CYS A 489 -10.04 0.46 -19.31
CA CYS A 489 -8.61 0.68 -19.08
C CYS A 489 -8.39 1.62 -17.88
N ARG A 490 -7.62 1.15 -16.89
CA ARG A 490 -7.19 2.00 -15.78
C ARG A 490 -6.44 3.23 -16.33
N ARG A 491 -6.71 4.40 -15.76
CA ARG A 491 -6.02 5.65 -16.08
C ARG A 491 -4.85 5.85 -15.12
N ILE A 492 -3.67 6.10 -15.68
CA ILE A 492 -2.48 6.42 -14.90
C ILE A 492 -2.35 7.92 -14.81
N ILE A 493 -2.47 8.44 -13.60
CA ILE A 493 -2.30 9.87 -13.34
C ILE A 493 -0.86 10.09 -12.92
N GLN A 494 -0.12 10.84 -13.73
CA GLN A 494 1.25 11.22 -13.45
C GLN A 494 1.30 12.70 -13.05
N PHE A 495 2.15 12.97 -12.07
CA PHE A 495 2.42 14.32 -11.62
C PHE A 495 3.90 14.64 -11.86
N PRO A 496 4.24 15.81 -12.41
CA PRO A 496 5.62 16.26 -12.44
C PRO A 496 6.10 16.36 -11.00
N GLU A 497 7.32 15.89 -10.74
CA GLU A 497 7.91 15.92 -9.41
C GLU A 497 7.86 17.33 -8.82
N SER A 498 7.07 17.47 -7.76
CA SER A 498 6.90 18.73 -7.11
C SER A 498 8.02 18.88 -6.10
N GLN A 499 8.95 19.80 -6.35
CA GLN A 499 9.96 20.17 -5.33
C GLN A 499 9.33 20.82 -4.08
N ARG A 500 8.00 21.02 -4.05
CA ARG A 500 7.30 21.88 -3.09
C ARG A 500 6.81 21.20 -1.81
N LEU A 501 6.53 19.89 -1.80
CA LEU A 501 5.72 19.34 -0.71
C LEU A 501 6.46 19.08 0.61
N LEU A 502 7.81 19.06 0.61
CA LEU A 502 8.60 18.98 1.85
C LEU A 502 9.71 20.03 1.94
N GLY A 503 9.73 20.98 0.98
CA GLY A 503 10.73 22.04 0.92
C GLY A 503 10.09 23.32 0.43
N ARG A 504 10.01 24.32 1.33
CA ARG A 504 9.59 25.70 1.07
C ARG A 504 8.08 25.97 0.95
N SER A 505 7.29 25.46 1.89
CA SER A 505 6.19 26.32 2.37
C SER A 505 6.81 27.36 3.33
N PRO A 506 6.67 28.68 3.08
CA PRO A 506 7.15 29.72 3.99
C PRO A 506 6.50 29.64 5.38
N SER A 507 5.42 28.86 5.54
CA SER A 507 4.72 28.66 6.80
C SER A 507 5.06 27.34 7.53
N ILE A 508 5.84 26.43 6.93
CA ILE A 508 6.24 25.15 7.58
C ILE A 508 7.79 25.05 7.69
N GLY A 509 8.51 25.89 6.96
CA GLY A 509 9.98 25.91 6.88
C GLY A 509 10.78 25.99 8.18
N PRO A 510 10.29 26.53 9.33
CA PRO A 510 11.07 26.50 10.56
C PRO A 510 10.76 25.33 11.49
N ILE A 511 9.69 24.55 11.29
CA ILE A 511 9.22 23.62 12.34
C ILE A 511 9.98 22.29 12.34
N LEU A 512 10.45 21.80 11.18
CA LEU A 512 11.17 20.53 11.11
C LEU A 512 12.55 20.54 11.81
N PRO A 513 13.36 21.62 11.74
CA PRO A 513 14.58 21.73 12.54
C PRO A 513 14.31 21.99 14.02
N LEU A 514 13.19 22.65 14.37
CA LEU A 514 12.82 22.96 15.76
C LEU A 514 12.19 21.79 16.53
N LEU A 515 11.84 20.69 15.85
CA LEU A 515 11.37 19.45 16.47
C LEU A 515 12.47 18.39 16.63
N LEU A 516 13.68 18.67 16.13
CA LEU A 516 14.84 17.76 16.16
C LEU A 516 16.03 18.28 16.99
N ASP A 517 15.93 19.49 17.53
CA ASP A 517 16.70 19.98 18.70
C ASP A 517 15.80 19.95 19.94
#